data_AF-A0A0F5JST7-F1
#
_entry.id   AF-A0A0F5JST7-F1
#
_cell.length_a   1.000
_cell.length_b   1.000
_cell.length_c   1.000
_cell.angle_alpha   90.00
_cell.angle_beta   90.00
_cell.angle_gamma   90.00
#
_symmetry.space_group_name_H-M   'P 1'
#
loop_
_entity.id
_entity.type
_entity.pdbx_description
1 polymer ?
#
loop_
_entity_poly.entity_id
_entity_poly.type
_entity_poly.pdbx_seq_one_letter_code
_entity_poly.pdbx_strand_id
1 'polypeptide(L)'
;MIATIIKRADSFSVADNLKSGSRIRFASATAVPLIERLMRGMRDLLAQGGLSLNRPGAVGFCDGEHVWFVAGTLADSVRQYLDQTEQRLSGAAGLPSDNLRFFDTWQEYGALVPNEAGTSIWEVAIQIGTWSQKLRVLKFELTLLYGSLDRAPTALPKGTLCPLPTSAMLDQ
;
A
#
# COMPACT_ATOMS: atom_id res chain seq x y z
N MET A 1 -20.58 5.66 32.78
CA MET A 1 -20.98 4.75 31.68
C MET A 1 -21.92 5.54 30.79
N ILE A 2 -21.72 5.81 29.51
CA ILE A 2 -20.83 5.29 28.47
C ILE A 2 -20.54 6.47 27.54
N ALA A 3 -19.26 6.82 27.32
CA ALA A 3 -18.89 7.75 26.26
C ALA A 3 -18.92 6.97 24.93
N THR A 4 -20.05 7.02 24.24
CA THR A 4 -20.22 6.46 22.90
C THR A 4 -19.36 7.28 21.94
N ILE A 5 -18.10 6.86 21.75
CA ILE A 5 -17.25 7.40 20.69
C ILE A 5 -17.77 6.82 19.37
N ILE A 6 -18.69 7.56 18.77
CA ILE A 6 -19.07 7.42 17.38
C ILE A 6 -17.84 7.83 16.55
N LYS A 7 -16.95 6.88 16.24
CA LYS A 7 -15.93 7.03 15.18
C LYS A 7 -16.61 6.91 13.81
N ARG A 8 -17.47 7.88 13.48
CA ARG A 8 -17.94 8.16 12.11
C ARG A 8 -17.45 9.56 11.72
N ALA A 9 -16.24 9.61 11.20
CA ALA A 9 -15.70 10.70 10.42
C ALA A 9 -14.46 10.09 9.78
N ASP A 10 -14.39 9.76 8.49
CA ASP A 10 -14.54 10.66 7.36
C ASP A 10 -14.33 9.75 6.12
N SER A 11 -15.41 9.21 5.55
CA SER A 11 -15.34 8.19 4.49
C SER A 11 -15.65 8.73 3.10
N PHE A 12 -15.63 10.05 2.87
CA PHE A 12 -16.26 10.58 1.64
C PHE A 12 -15.48 11.53 0.73
N SER A 13 -14.18 11.80 0.92
CA SER A 13 -13.50 12.78 0.04
C SER A 13 -12.20 12.35 -0.64
N VAL A 14 -11.88 11.05 -0.70
CA VAL A 14 -10.66 10.59 -1.40
C VAL A 14 -10.92 10.20 -2.87
N ALA A 15 -12.18 9.99 -3.25
CA ALA A 15 -12.57 9.77 -4.65
C ALA A 15 -12.23 10.97 -5.56
N ASP A 16 -12.16 12.18 -5.00
CA ASP A 16 -11.84 13.39 -5.77
C ASP A 16 -10.33 13.60 -5.94
N ASN A 17 -9.50 13.16 -4.99
CA ASN A 17 -8.02 13.26 -5.10
C ASN A 17 -7.44 12.28 -6.15
N LEU A 18 -8.16 11.19 -6.43
CA LEU A 18 -7.88 10.27 -7.53
C LEU A 18 -8.06 10.90 -8.93
N LYS A 19 -8.58 12.13 -9.05
CA LYS A 19 -8.71 12.82 -10.35
C LYS A 19 -7.40 13.39 -10.89
N SER A 20 -6.34 13.49 -10.10
CA SER A 20 -5.10 14.15 -10.54
C SER A 20 -3.92 13.22 -10.84
N GLY A 21 -4.03 11.92 -10.56
CA GLY A 21 -2.96 10.93 -10.80
C GLY A 21 -3.26 10.01 -11.97
N SER A 22 -2.70 10.34 -13.12
CA SER A 22 -2.55 9.51 -14.33
C SER A 22 -3.75 8.68 -14.82
N ARG A 23 -4.43 9.23 -15.82
CA ARG A 23 -5.41 8.57 -16.69
C ARG A 23 -4.76 7.40 -17.45
N ILE A 24 -4.75 6.19 -16.89
CA ILE A 24 -4.66 4.97 -17.71
C ILE A 24 -6.06 4.42 -17.91
N ARG A 25 -6.50 4.56 -19.16
CA ARG A 25 -7.82 4.19 -19.67
C ARG A 25 -8.13 2.72 -19.38
N PHE A 26 -9.17 2.45 -18.62
CA PHE A 26 -10.01 1.27 -18.85
C PHE A 26 -11.47 1.69 -18.83
N ALA A 27 -11.89 2.30 -19.94
CA ALA A 27 -13.29 2.51 -20.27
C ALA A 27 -13.81 1.25 -20.96
N SER A 28 -14.27 0.23 -20.20
CA SER A 28 -15.21 -0.82 -20.68
C SER A 28 -15.34 -2.02 -19.72
N ALA A 29 -15.67 -1.82 -18.44
CA ALA A 29 -16.09 -2.94 -17.59
C ALA A 29 -17.20 -2.52 -16.63
N THR A 30 -18.29 -3.27 -16.60
CA THR A 30 -19.39 -3.15 -15.62
C THR A 30 -18.92 -3.52 -14.20
N ALA A 31 -17.72 -4.09 -14.06
CA ALA A 31 -17.09 -4.48 -12.80
C ALA A 31 -16.13 -3.41 -12.30
N VAL A 32 -16.10 -3.21 -10.97
CA VAL A 32 -15.13 -2.34 -10.29
C VAL A 32 -13.71 -2.79 -10.65
N PRO A 33 -12.84 -1.90 -11.14
CA PRO A 33 -11.48 -2.27 -11.56
C PRO A 33 -10.67 -2.82 -10.39
N LEU A 34 -9.74 -3.74 -10.66
CA LEU A 34 -8.95 -4.43 -9.64
C LEU A 34 -8.26 -3.42 -8.72
N ILE A 35 -7.61 -2.39 -9.28
CA ILE A 35 -6.93 -1.36 -8.51
C ILE A 35 -7.81 -0.69 -7.45
N GLU A 36 -9.08 -0.39 -7.77
CA GLU A 36 -9.98 0.24 -6.80
C GLU A 36 -10.28 -0.69 -5.63
N ARG A 37 -10.40 -2.00 -5.92
CA ARG A 37 -10.56 -3.04 -4.89
C ARG A 37 -9.29 -3.15 -4.05
N LEU A 38 -8.11 -3.17 -4.67
CA LEU A 38 -6.83 -3.23 -3.95
C LEU A 38 -6.64 -2.03 -3.02
N MET A 39 -6.81 -0.82 -3.54
CA MET A 39 -6.66 0.42 -2.77
C MET A 39 -7.70 0.51 -1.65
N ARG A 40 -8.93 0.04 -1.89
CA ARG A 40 -9.95 -0.08 -0.83
C ARG A 40 -9.53 -1.06 0.24
N GLY A 41 -9.09 -2.27 -0.14
CA GLY A 41 -8.64 -3.29 0.78
C GLY A 41 -7.47 -2.82 1.64
N MET A 42 -6.49 -2.13 1.05
CA MET A 42 -5.40 -1.51 1.80
C MET A 42 -5.90 -0.49 2.82
N ARG A 43 -6.76 0.46 2.41
CA ARG A 43 -7.29 1.48 3.32
C ARG A 43 -8.09 0.89 4.46
N ASP A 44 -8.93 -0.11 4.18
CA ASP A 44 -9.71 -0.79 5.19
C ASP A 44 -8.83 -1.58 6.16
N LEU A 45 -7.81 -2.27 5.66
CA LEU A 45 -6.83 -2.98 6.49
C LEU A 45 -6.06 -2.02 7.41
N LEU A 46 -5.65 -0.86 6.89
CA LEU A 46 -5.01 0.19 7.67
C LEU A 46 -5.96 0.77 8.73
N ALA A 47 -7.21 1.06 8.35
CA ALA A 47 -8.23 1.60 9.25
C ALA A 47 -8.62 0.63 10.37
N GLN A 48 -8.61 -0.68 10.08
CA GLN A 48 -8.86 -1.74 11.06
C GLN A 48 -7.61 -2.11 11.89
N GLY A 49 -6.44 -1.59 11.54
CA GLY A 49 -5.17 -1.95 12.19
C GLY A 49 -4.70 -3.37 11.87
N GLY A 50 -5.18 -3.96 10.77
CA GLY A 50 -4.74 -5.28 10.31
C GLY A 50 -3.30 -5.28 9.77
N LEU A 51 -2.78 -4.12 9.39
CA LEU A 51 -1.40 -3.94 8.98
C LEU A 51 -0.57 -3.37 10.13
N SER A 52 0.40 -4.16 10.56
CA SER A 52 1.48 -3.74 11.45
C SER A 52 2.30 -2.63 10.82
N LEU A 53 2.43 -1.47 11.47
CA LEU A 53 3.26 -0.36 11.00
C LEU A 53 4.35 0.01 12.02
N ASN A 54 5.52 0.47 11.54
CA ASN A 54 6.59 1.10 12.33
C ASN A 54 7.15 0.29 13.51
N ARG A 55 7.16 -1.04 13.38
CA ARG A 55 7.74 -1.96 14.36
C ARG A 55 8.69 -2.95 13.69
N PRO A 56 9.67 -3.53 14.40
CA PRO A 56 10.49 -4.59 13.84
C PRO A 56 9.59 -5.76 13.38
N GLY A 57 9.77 -6.21 12.14
CA GLY A 57 8.90 -7.21 11.51
C GLY A 57 7.51 -6.71 11.11
N ALA A 58 7.28 -5.40 11.04
CA ALA A 58 6.04 -4.82 10.53
C ALA A 58 5.83 -5.11 9.03
N VAL A 59 4.57 -4.99 8.59
CA VAL A 59 4.19 -5.10 7.19
C VAL A 59 4.45 -3.80 6.45
N GLY A 60 4.40 -2.66 7.15
CA GLY A 60 4.69 -1.35 6.58
C GLY A 60 5.51 -0.44 7.50
N PHE A 61 6.15 0.54 6.89
CA PHE A 61 7.03 1.50 7.55
C PHE A 61 6.77 2.88 6.93
N CYS A 62 6.46 3.87 7.76
CA CYS A 62 6.15 5.23 7.34
C CYS A 62 7.35 6.13 7.62
N ASP A 63 7.78 6.90 6.62
CA ASP A 63 8.83 7.93 6.79
C ASP A 63 8.28 9.34 7.07
N GLY A 64 6.95 9.50 7.00
CA GLY A 64 6.24 10.77 7.22
C GLY A 64 5.71 11.42 5.94
N GLU A 65 6.33 11.17 4.79
CA GLU A 65 5.79 11.53 3.47
C GLU A 65 5.31 10.31 2.70
N HIS A 66 6.02 9.18 2.83
CA HIS A 66 5.69 7.95 2.12
C HIS A 66 5.56 6.77 3.08
N VAL A 67 4.88 5.74 2.59
CA VAL A 67 4.74 4.46 3.29
C VAL A 67 5.33 3.35 2.45
N TRP A 68 6.16 2.55 3.08
CA TRP A 68 6.92 1.46 2.50
C TRP A 68 6.32 0.16 3.01
N PHE A 69 5.70 -0.62 2.13
CA PHE A 69 5.09 -1.88 2.49
C PHE A 69 5.89 -3.06 1.97
N VAL A 70 6.10 -4.08 2.78
CA VAL A 70 6.75 -5.32 2.34
C VAL A 70 5.91 -5.95 1.23
N ALA A 71 6.46 -6.06 0.02
CA ALA A 71 5.70 -6.38 -1.19
C ALA A 71 4.91 -7.70 -1.04
N GLY A 72 5.60 -8.77 -0.63
CA GLY A 72 4.98 -10.08 -0.46
C GLY A 72 3.89 -10.09 0.61
N THR A 73 4.17 -9.50 1.77
CA THR A 73 3.24 -9.50 2.90
C THR A 73 2.04 -8.59 2.68
N LEU A 74 2.20 -7.46 1.99
CA LEU A 74 1.11 -6.57 1.62
C LEU A 74 0.15 -7.27 0.66
N ALA A 75 0.67 -7.87 -0.43
CA ALA A 75 -0.16 -8.58 -1.40
C ALA A 75 -0.96 -9.69 -0.73
N ASP A 76 -0.31 -10.47 0.14
CA ASP A 76 -0.96 -11.54 0.88
C ASP A 76 -2.09 -11.02 1.80
N SER A 77 -1.82 -9.96 2.56
CA SER A 77 -2.79 -9.35 3.47
C SER A 77 -4.00 -8.77 2.72
N VAL A 78 -3.74 -8.03 1.63
CA VAL A 78 -4.81 -7.43 0.80
C VAL A 78 -5.64 -8.52 0.13
N ARG A 79 -4.99 -9.56 -0.40
CA ARG A 79 -5.67 -10.72 -0.98
C ARG A 79 -6.58 -11.37 0.05
N GLN A 80 -6.07 -11.70 1.23
CA GLN A 80 -6.86 -12.33 2.29
C GLN A 80 -8.04 -11.46 2.71
N TYR A 81 -7.84 -10.15 2.83
CA TYR A 81 -8.92 -9.21 3.18
C TYR A 81 -10.01 -9.15 2.12
N LEU A 82 -9.61 -9.01 0.86
CA LEU A 82 -10.55 -8.96 -0.26
C LEU A 82 -11.26 -10.29 -0.44
N ASP A 83 -10.56 -11.40 -0.30
CA ASP A 83 -11.12 -12.74 -0.32
C ASP A 83 -12.20 -12.88 0.79
N GLN A 84 -11.91 -12.50 2.03
CA GLN A 84 -12.88 -12.53 3.12
C GLN A 84 -14.09 -11.60 2.92
N THR A 85 -13.87 -10.42 2.32
CA THR A 85 -14.90 -9.39 2.15
C THR A 85 -15.77 -9.66 0.92
N GLU A 86 -15.17 -10.15 -0.17
CA GLU A 86 -15.78 -10.31 -1.48
C GLU A 86 -16.27 -11.73 -1.76
N GLN A 87 -15.76 -12.76 -1.08
CA GLN A 87 -16.40 -14.09 -1.10
C GLN A 87 -17.86 -14.03 -0.63
N ARG A 88 -18.22 -13.03 0.17
CA ARG A 88 -19.60 -12.78 0.62
C ARG A 88 -20.46 -12.05 -0.41
N LEU A 89 -19.86 -11.51 -1.47
CA LEU A 89 -20.54 -10.78 -2.54
C LEU A 89 -20.70 -11.69 -3.77
N SER A 90 -21.90 -12.23 -3.96
CA SER A 90 -22.24 -13.00 -5.16
C SER A 90 -21.96 -12.19 -6.43
N GLY A 91 -20.95 -12.61 -7.22
CA GLY A 91 -20.59 -11.99 -8.50
C GLY A 91 -19.33 -11.12 -8.50
N ALA A 92 -18.54 -11.11 -7.42
CA ALA A 92 -17.22 -10.45 -7.45
C ALA A 92 -16.30 -11.12 -8.49
N ALA A 93 -15.64 -10.31 -9.34
CA ALA A 93 -14.62 -10.81 -10.25
C ALA A 93 -13.47 -11.44 -9.44
N GLY A 94 -13.00 -12.64 -9.81
CA GLY A 94 -11.94 -13.33 -9.06
C GLY A 94 -10.68 -12.47 -8.86
N LEU A 95 -10.07 -12.55 -7.69
CA LEU A 95 -8.76 -11.96 -7.44
C LEU A 95 -7.68 -12.80 -8.14
N PRO A 96 -6.61 -12.19 -8.65
CA PRO A 96 -5.49 -12.95 -9.18
C PRO A 96 -4.80 -13.74 -8.07
N SER A 97 -4.38 -14.96 -8.37
CA SER A 97 -3.62 -15.81 -7.44
C SER A 97 -2.18 -15.34 -7.28
N ASP A 98 -1.64 -14.64 -8.29
CA ASP A 98 -0.26 -14.19 -8.36
C ASP A 98 -0.04 -12.81 -7.75
N ASN A 99 0.86 -12.73 -6.76
CA ASN A 99 1.27 -11.46 -6.14
C ASN A 99 1.82 -10.46 -7.17
N LEU A 100 2.46 -10.96 -8.24
CA LEU A 100 2.95 -10.15 -9.34
C LEU A 100 1.85 -9.31 -9.99
N ARG A 101 0.64 -9.86 -10.13
CA ARG A 101 -0.47 -9.15 -10.77
C ARG A 101 -0.95 -7.97 -9.92
N PHE A 102 -0.87 -8.07 -8.60
CA PHE A 102 -1.16 -6.96 -7.69
C PHE A 102 -0.12 -5.84 -7.86
N PHE A 103 1.17 -6.19 -7.89
CA PHE A 103 2.28 -5.24 -8.09
C PHE A 103 2.16 -4.50 -9.42
N ASP A 104 1.93 -5.24 -10.50
CA ASP A 104 1.71 -4.73 -11.85
C ASP A 104 0.52 -3.76 -11.88
N THR A 105 -0.60 -4.14 -11.27
CA THR A 105 -1.80 -3.29 -11.19
C THR A 105 -1.54 -1.98 -10.45
N TRP A 106 -0.83 -2.01 -9.31
CA TRP A 106 -0.47 -0.79 -8.58
C TRP A 106 0.52 0.09 -9.36
N GLN A 107 1.45 -0.52 -10.10
CA GLN A 107 2.41 0.18 -10.95
C GLN A 107 1.73 0.84 -12.15
N GLU A 108 0.91 0.10 -12.90
CA GLU A 108 0.18 0.59 -14.08
C GLU A 108 -0.73 1.79 -13.72
N TYR A 109 -1.28 1.79 -12.51
CA TYR A 109 -2.10 2.91 -12.02
C TYR A 109 -1.28 4.13 -11.57
N GLY A 110 0.03 3.99 -11.38
CA GLY A 110 0.86 5.03 -10.77
C GLY A 110 0.60 5.21 -9.27
N ALA A 111 0.09 4.18 -8.58
CA ALA A 111 -0.03 4.19 -7.12
C ALA A 111 1.33 3.99 -6.42
N LEU A 112 2.28 3.37 -7.13
CA LEU A 112 3.63 3.13 -6.66
C LEU A 112 4.56 4.25 -7.10
N VAL A 113 5.44 4.67 -6.18
CA VAL A 113 6.53 5.57 -6.48
C VAL A 113 7.69 4.74 -7.04
N PRO A 114 8.08 4.90 -8.32
CA PRO A 114 9.21 4.18 -8.90
C PRO A 114 10.53 4.67 -8.30
N ASN A 115 11.52 3.79 -8.27
CA ASN A 115 12.89 4.13 -7.92
C ASN A 115 13.64 4.81 -9.08
N GLU A 116 14.88 5.20 -8.83
CA GLU A 116 15.76 5.85 -9.81
C GLU A 116 16.03 4.98 -11.05
N ALA A 117 15.91 3.65 -10.91
CA ALA A 117 16.06 2.69 -12.01
C ALA A 117 14.74 2.48 -12.80
N GLY A 118 13.64 3.14 -12.41
CA GLY A 118 12.32 3.00 -13.03
C GLY A 118 11.53 1.77 -12.59
N THR A 119 11.97 1.05 -11.54
CA THR A 119 11.22 -0.09 -10.97
C THR A 119 10.43 0.32 -9.74
N SER A 120 9.26 -0.29 -9.53
CA SER A 120 8.40 0.03 -8.37
C SER A 120 8.73 -0.76 -7.11
N ILE A 121 9.64 -1.74 -7.23
CA ILE A 121 10.11 -2.55 -6.10
C ILE A 121 11.41 -1.94 -5.59
N TRP A 122 11.38 -1.48 -4.34
CA TRP A 122 12.53 -0.95 -3.66
C TRP A 122 13.14 -2.02 -2.77
N GLU A 123 14.47 -2.15 -2.81
CA GLU A 123 15.18 -2.92 -1.81
C GLU A 123 15.66 -1.97 -0.73
N VAL A 124 15.18 -2.16 0.50
CA VAL A 124 15.48 -1.28 1.63
C VAL A 124 16.08 -2.09 2.75
N ALA A 125 17.20 -1.62 3.28
CA ALA A 125 17.72 -2.07 4.56
C ALA A 125 17.01 -1.32 5.67
N ILE A 126 16.20 -2.03 6.45
CA ILE A 126 15.43 -1.48 7.57
C ILE A 126 16.21 -1.75 8.85
N GLN A 127 16.55 -0.70 9.59
CA GLN A 127 17.26 -0.80 10.87
C GLN A 127 16.47 -0.13 12.00
N ILE A 128 15.93 -0.94 12.91
CA ILE A 128 15.16 -0.48 14.07
C ILE A 128 15.86 -0.98 15.33
N GLY A 129 16.57 -0.08 16.01
CA GLY A 129 17.39 -0.43 17.18
C GLY A 129 18.50 -1.42 16.80
N THR A 130 18.47 -2.61 17.38
CA THR A 130 19.40 -3.71 17.09
C THR A 130 18.93 -4.64 15.97
N TRP A 131 17.68 -4.50 15.52
CA TRP A 131 17.13 -5.31 14.44
C TRP A 131 17.47 -4.67 13.09
N SER A 132 18.07 -5.43 12.18
CA SER A 132 18.32 -5.00 10.80
C SER A 132 17.96 -6.09 9.82
N GLN A 133 17.23 -5.74 8.75
CA GLN A 133 16.87 -6.70 7.72
C GLN A 133 16.72 -6.00 6.36
N LYS A 134 17.15 -6.68 5.30
CA LYS A 134 16.93 -6.25 3.91
C LYS A 134 15.61 -6.83 3.43
N LEU A 135 14.71 -5.98 2.96
CA LEU A 135 13.39 -6.36 2.51
C LEU A 135 13.06 -5.65 1.20
N ARG A 136 12.28 -6.34 0.36
CA ARG A 136 11.68 -5.76 -0.84
C ARG A 136 10.36 -5.12 -0.46
N VAL A 137 10.31 -3.80 -0.62
CA VAL A 137 9.18 -2.97 -0.24
C VAL A 137 8.66 -2.20 -1.44
N LEU A 138 7.37 -1.87 -1.39
CA LEU A 138 6.67 -1.03 -2.33
C LEU A 138 6.46 0.32 -1.68
N LYS A 139 6.85 1.39 -2.38
CA LYS A 139 6.72 2.75 -1.90
C LYS A 139 5.41 3.34 -2.40
N PHE A 140 4.58 3.80 -1.48
CA PHE A 140 3.32 4.48 -1.74
C PHE A 140 3.34 5.88 -1.14
N GLU A 141 2.73 6.83 -1.83
CA GLU A 141 2.43 8.15 -1.27
C GLU A 141 1.50 8.02 -0.06
N LEU A 142 1.86 8.62 1.06
CA LEU A 142 1.05 8.54 2.28
C LEU A 142 -0.33 9.18 2.07
N THR A 143 -0.42 10.22 1.24
CA THR A 143 -1.65 10.94 0.88
C THR A 143 -2.65 10.09 0.07
N LEU A 144 -2.17 9.09 -0.69
CA LEU A 144 -3.04 8.16 -1.42
C LEU A 144 -3.77 7.18 -0.50
N LEU A 145 -3.14 6.86 0.64
CA LEU A 145 -3.67 5.90 1.62
C LEU A 145 -4.41 6.60 2.76
N TYR A 146 -3.90 7.74 3.21
CA TYR A 146 -4.45 8.55 4.27
C TYR A 146 -4.86 9.90 3.68
N GLY A 147 -6.16 10.20 3.70
CA GLY A 147 -6.66 11.50 3.23
C GLY A 147 -6.15 12.70 4.06
N SER A 148 -5.52 12.46 5.21
CA SER A 148 -4.86 13.48 6.01
C SER A 148 -3.67 12.89 6.76
N LEU A 149 -2.54 13.59 6.75
CA LEU A 149 -1.31 13.19 7.46
C LEU A 149 -1.50 13.09 8.98
N ASP A 150 -2.49 13.78 9.55
CA ASP A 150 -2.87 13.68 10.97
C ASP A 150 -3.36 12.28 11.37
N ARG A 151 -3.89 11.51 10.41
CA ARG A 151 -4.33 10.12 10.62
C ARG A 151 -3.25 9.10 10.30
N ALA A 152 -2.15 9.53 9.70
CA ALA A 152 -1.05 8.66 9.36
C ALA A 152 -0.35 8.16 10.64
N PRO A 153 0.27 6.98 10.60
CA PRO A 153 1.07 6.49 11.73
C PRO A 153 2.31 7.36 11.93
N THR A 154 2.81 7.39 13.17
CA THR A 154 4.02 8.15 13.55
C THR A 154 5.21 7.80 12.65
N ALA A 155 5.78 8.79 11.98
CA ALA A 155 6.96 8.59 11.14
C ALA A 155 8.14 7.98 11.91
N LEU A 156 8.83 7.03 11.27
CA LEU A 156 10.10 6.52 11.79
C LEU A 156 11.18 7.60 11.71
N PRO A 157 12.19 7.56 12.61
CA PRO A 157 13.29 8.48 12.54
C PRO A 157 14.01 8.35 11.18
N LYS A 158 14.42 9.50 10.64
CA LYS A 158 15.15 9.55 9.37
C LYS A 158 16.42 8.70 9.48
N GLY A 159 16.65 7.85 8.48
CA GLY A 159 17.77 6.89 8.46
C GLY A 159 17.42 5.47 8.92
N THR A 160 16.21 5.21 9.40
CA THR A 160 15.74 3.82 9.66
C THR A 160 15.53 3.03 8.37
N LEU A 161 15.05 3.69 7.33
CA LEU A 161 14.83 3.12 6.01
C LEU A 161 15.97 3.58 5.09
N CYS A 162 16.92 2.69 4.84
CA CYS A 162 18.03 2.93 3.93
C CYS A 162 17.76 2.24 2.60
N PRO A 163 17.21 2.93 1.59
CA PRO A 163 17.05 2.35 0.26
C PRO A 163 18.42 1.98 -0.27
N LEU A 164 18.58 0.71 -0.65
CA LEU A 164 19.79 0.24 -1.27
C LEU A 164 19.77 0.67 -2.74
N PRO A 165 20.93 1.04 -3.30
CA PRO A 165 21.02 1.25 -4.73
C PRO A 165 20.55 -0.03 -5.39
N THR A 166 19.51 0.06 -6.22
CA THR A 166 19.15 -1.06 -7.07
C THR A 166 20.33 -1.23 -7.99
N SER A 167 21.13 -2.27 -7.76
CA SER A 167 22.23 -2.62 -8.64
C SER A 167 21.60 -2.88 -10.01
N ALA A 168 21.59 -1.85 -10.85
CA ALA A 168 21.60 -2.04 -12.28
C ALA A 168 22.83 -2.92 -12.50
N MET A 169 22.60 -4.19 -12.81
CA MET A 169 23.64 -5.00 -13.42
C MET A 169 24.21 -4.13 -14.53
N LEU A 170 25.48 -3.77 -14.40
CA LEU A 170 26.27 -3.33 -15.53
C LEU A 170 26.03 -4.40 -16.61
N ASP A 171 25.36 -3.99 -17.68
CA ASP A 171 25.31 -4.72 -18.94
C ASP A 171 26.77 -5.02 -19.32
N GLN A 172 27.11 -6.31 -19.36
CA GLN A 172 28.37 -6.82 -19.92
C GLN A 172 28.15 -7.17 -21.39
#